data_AF-A0A5C5DER9-F1
#
_entry.id   AF-A0A5C5DER9-F1
#
_cell.length_a   1.000
_cell.length_b   1.000
_cell.length_c   1.000
_cell.angle_alpha   90.00
_cell.angle_beta   90.00
_cell.angle_gamma   90.00
#
_symmetry.space_group_name_H-M   'P 1'
#
loop_
_entity.id
_entity.type
_entity.pdbx_description
1 polymer ?
#
loop_
_entity_poly.entity_id
_entity_poly.type
_entity_poly.pdbx_seq_one_letter_code
_entity_poly.pdbx_strand_id
1 'polypeptide(L)' 'MNISDKELYDEMCRIVGKVVLEMRDLGQEPKHVVIAGVVRTMSANSKIQRSELTSAAMEKVIRALGFAAK' A
#
# COMPACT_ATOMS: atom_id res chain seq x y z
N MET A 1 -25.32 10.83 16.28
CA MET A 1 -25.84 10.97 14.90
C MET A 1 -25.92 9.58 14.30
N ASN A 2 -27.06 9.21 13.73
CA ASN A 2 -27.17 7.99 12.93
C ASN A 2 -26.89 8.39 11.48
N ILE A 3 -25.82 7.87 10.89
CA ILE A 3 -25.49 8.12 9.48
C ILE A 3 -26.38 7.20 8.64
N SER A 4 -27.07 7.72 7.63
CA SER A 4 -27.81 6.86 6.71
C SER A 4 -26.87 6.11 5.76
N ASP A 5 -27.27 4.90 5.34
CA ASP A 5 -26.47 4.10 4.40
C ASP A 5 -26.16 4.86 3.10
N LYS A 6 -27.08 5.73 2.66
CA LYS A 6 -26.88 6.59 1.50
C LYS A 6 -25.79 7.63 1.73
N GLU A 7 -25.83 8.34 2.84
CA GLU A 7 -24.80 9.33 3.19
C GLU A 7 -23.42 8.67 3.32
N LEU A 8 -23.37 7.47 3.90
CA LEU A 8 -22.14 6.69 3.99
C LEU A 8 -21.62 6.28 2.60
N TYR A 9 -22.49 5.78 1.73
CA TYR A 9 -22.12 5.38 0.38
C TYR A 9 -21.56 6.55 -0.45
N ASP A 10 -22.25 7.69 -0.43
CA ASP A 10 -21.82 8.89 -1.14
C ASP A 10 -20.43 9.35 -0.65
N GLU A 11 -20.21 9.32 0.66
CA GLU A 11 -18.93 9.68 1.27
C GLU A 11 -17.82 8.66 0.98
N MET A 12 -18.14 7.36 0.92
CA MET A 12 -17.21 6.30 0.52
C MET A 12 -16.69 6.51 -0.91
N CYS A 13 -17.56 6.87 -1.85
CA CYS A 13 -17.15 7.18 -3.22
C CYS A 13 -16.25 8.42 -3.25
N ARG A 14 -16.61 9.47 -2.50
CA ARG A 14 -15.84 10.71 -2.43
C ARG A 14 -14.44 10.48 -1.85
N ILE A 15 -14.33 9.70 -0.77
CA ILE A 15 -13.04 9.49 -0.09
C ILE A 15 -12.07 8.68 -0.95
N VAL A 16 -12.54 7.67 -1.69
CA VAL A 16 -11.71 6.90 -2.62
C VAL A 16 -11.10 7.82 -3.69
N GLY A 17 -11.92 8.65 -4.33
CA GLY A 17 -11.43 9.61 -5.33
C GLY A 17 -10.44 10.61 -4.74
N LYS A 18 -10.77 11.20 -3.60
CA LYS A 18 -9.91 12.18 -2.92
C LYS A 18 -8.54 11.60 -2.58
N VAL A 19 -8.48 10.44 -1.95
CA VAL A 19 -7.21 9.81 -1.54
C VAL A 19 -6.34 9.48 -2.76
N VAL A 20 -6.93 8.96 -3.84
CA VAL A 20 -6.17 8.66 -5.07
C VAL A 20 -5.55 9.92 -5.68
N LEU A 21 -6.27 11.04 -5.67
CA LEU A 21 -5.77 12.32 -6.17
C LEU A 21 -4.68 12.89 -5.26
N GLU A 22 -4.88 12.89 -3.94
CA GLU A 22 -3.87 13.34 -2.98
C GLU A 22 -2.57 12.53 -3.09
N MET A 23 -2.67 11.22 -3.27
CA MET A 23 -1.50 10.37 -3.47
C MET A 23 -0.73 10.73 -4.75
N ARG A 24 -1.45 10.95 -5.86
CA ARG A 24 -0.83 11.42 -7.11
C ARG A 24 -0.10 12.74 -6.91
N ASP A 25 -0.71 13.67 -6.18
CA ASP A 25 -0.12 15.00 -5.94
C ASP A 25 1.14 14.91 -5.05
N LEU A 26 1.24 13.88 -4.21
CA LEU A 26 2.46 13.53 -3.46
C LEU A 26 3.50 12.75 -4.30
N GLY A 27 3.25 12.54 -5.59
CA GLY A 27 4.10 11.71 -6.47
C GLY A 27 4.04 10.21 -6.15
N GLN A 28 3.08 9.77 -5.34
CA GLN A 28 2.88 8.39 -4.94
C GLN A 28 1.80 7.74 -5.80
N GLU A 29 2.19 6.81 -6.66
CA GLU A 29 1.21 6.04 -7.42
C GLU A 29 0.56 4.95 -6.54
N PRO A 30 -0.77 4.80 -6.52
CA PRO A 30 -1.45 3.77 -5.71
C PRO A 30 -0.89 2.36 -5.92
N LYS A 31 -0.45 2.04 -7.14
CA LYS A 31 0.17 0.75 -7.47
C LYS A 31 1.45 0.50 -6.67
N HIS A 32 2.28 1.52 -6.42
CA HIS A 32 3.51 1.38 -5.64
C HIS A 32 3.21 1.06 -4.18
N VAL A 33 2.16 1.66 -3.63
CA VAL A 33 1.72 1.42 -2.25
C VAL A 33 1.24 -0.02 -2.08
N VAL A 34 0.43 -0.50 -3.03
CA VAL A 34 -0.06 -1.88 -3.04
C VAL A 34 1.09 -2.86 -3.18
N ILE A 35 1.99 -2.67 -4.16
CA ILE A 35 3.12 -3.59 -4.40
C ILE A 35 4.06 -3.60 -3.18
N ALA A 36 4.44 -2.45 -2.64
CA ALA A 36 5.31 -2.37 -1.47
C ALA A 36 4.64 -3.02 -0.24
N GLY A 37 3.34 -2.85 -0.06
CA GLY A 37 2.56 -3.49 1.00
C GLY A 37 2.55 -5.02 0.88
N VAL A 38 2.31 -5.54 -0.33
CA VAL A 38 2.33 -7.00 -0.60
C VAL A 38 3.73 -7.57 -0.36
N VAL A 39 4.78 -6.94 -0.92
CA VAL A 39 6.16 -7.39 -0.74
C VAL A 39 6.55 -7.37 0.73
N ARG A 40 6.21 -6.32 1.48
CA ARG A 40 6.46 -6.23 2.93
C ARG A 40 5.75 -7.34 3.70
N THR A 41 4.47 -7.56 3.41
CA THR A 41 3.66 -8.61 4.06
C THR A 41 4.24 -9.98 3.79
N MET A 42 4.61 -10.25 2.54
CA MET A 42 5.25 -11.48 2.15
C MET A 42 6.61 -11.63 2.83
N SER A 43 7.43 -10.57 2.86
CA SER A 43 8.77 -10.56 3.48
C SER A 43 8.72 -10.96 4.95
N ALA A 44 7.70 -10.51 5.68
CA ALA A 44 7.50 -10.82 7.09
C ALA A 44 6.91 -12.23 7.36
N ASN A 45 6.50 -12.96 6.32
CA ASN A 45 5.92 -14.29 6.48
C ASN A 45 6.99 -15.34 6.80
N SER A 46 7.08 -15.71 8.08
CA SER A 46 8.03 -16.71 8.60
C SER A 46 7.76 -18.14 8.14
N LYS A 47 6.57 -18.43 7.57
CA LYS A 47 6.25 -19.77 7.04
C LYS A 47 6.95 -20.06 5.70
N ILE A 48 7.44 -19.03 5.02
CA ILE A 48 8.09 -19.15 3.71
C ILE A 48 9.58 -18.86 3.89
N GLN A 49 10.40 -19.91 3.79
CA GLN A 49 11.85 -19.76 3.83
C GLN A 49 12.33 -19.10 2.53
N ARG A 50 13.13 -18.04 2.66
CA ARG A 50 13.70 -17.31 1.53
C ARG A 50 15.21 -17.34 1.59
N SER A 51 15.84 -17.38 0.43
CA SER A 51 17.28 -17.14 0.34
C SER A 51 17.60 -15.70 0.74
N GLU A 52 18.83 -15.47 1.21
CA GLU A 52 19.33 -14.14 1.53
C GLU A 52 19.19 -13.17 0.35
N LEU A 53 19.48 -13.64 -0.87
CA LEU A 53 19.32 -12.85 -2.10
C LEU A 53 17.87 -12.40 -2.30
N THR A 54 16.90 -13.30 -2.08
CA THR A 54 15.48 -12.95 -2.24
C THR A 54 15.06 -11.93 -1.19
N SER A 55 15.47 -12.10 0.06
CA SER A 55 15.16 -11.14 1.14
C SER A 55 15.74 -9.75 0.85
N ALA A 56 17.01 -9.69 0.44
CA ALA A 56 17.66 -8.43 0.05
C ALA A 56 16.97 -7.77 -1.16
N ALA A 57 16.55 -8.56 -2.16
CA ALA A 57 15.81 -8.06 -3.31
C ALA A 57 14.46 -7.48 -2.90
N MET A 58 13.72 -8.15 -2.01
CA MET A 58 12.44 -7.66 -1.50
C MET A 58 12.58 -6.32 -0.77
N GLU A 59 13.61 -6.14 0.05
CA GLU A 59 13.91 -4.86 0.69
C GLU A 59 14.23 -3.76 -0.34
N LYS A 60 15.03 -4.09 -1.36
CA LYS A 60 15.37 -3.13 -2.43
C LYS A 60 14.15 -2.70 -3.22
N VAL A 61 13.22 -3.60 -3.50
CA VAL A 61 11.93 -3.28 -4.15
C VAL A 61 11.13 -2.30 -3.30
N ILE A 62 10.97 -2.56 -2.00
CA ILE A 62 10.22 -1.67 -1.09
C ILE A 62 10.84 -0.26 -1.10
N ARG A 63 12.17 -0.16 -1.04
CA ARG A 63 12.89 1.13 -1.09
C ARG A 63 12.77 1.82 -2.44
N ALA A 64 12.88 1.08 -3.54
CA ALA A 64 12.74 1.62 -4.90
C ALA A 64 11.33 2.20 -5.15
N LEU A 65 10.32 1.67 -4.47
CA LEU A 65 8.95 2.17 -4.51
C LEU A 65 8.71 3.38 -3.58
N GLY A 66 9.74 3.90 -2.92
CA GLY A 66 9.66 5.08 -2.04
C GLY A 66 9.24 4.77 -0.60
N PHE A 67 9.31 3.51 -0.16
CA PHE A 67 8.92 3.08 1.18
C PHE A 67 10.11 2.60 2.01
N ALA A 68 10.03 2.73 3.34
CA ALA A 68 10.99 2.09 4.23
C ALA A 68 10.80 0.57 4.26
N ALA A 69 11.91 -0.16 4.11
CA ALA A 69 12.02 -1.56 4.52
C ALA A 69 12.18 -1.59 6.05
N LYS A 70 11.54 -2.56 6.72
CA LYS A 70 11.66 -2.74 8.17
C LYS A 70 12.95 -3.46 8.51
#